data_AF-A0A229FWT1-F1
#
_entry.id   AF-A0A229FWT1-F1
#
_cell.length_a   1.000
_cell.length_b   1.000
_cell.length_c   1.000
_cell.angle_alpha   90.00
_cell.angle_beta   90.00
_cell.angle_gamma   90.00
#
_symmetry.space_group_name_H-M   'P 1'
#
loop_
_entity.id
_entity.type
_entity.pdbx_description
1 polymer ?
#
loop_
_entity_poly.entity_id
_entity_poly.type
_entity_poly.pdbx_seq_one_letter_code
_entity_poly.pdbx_strand_id
1 'polypeptide(L)'
;MIDLGVSKLALIAVVALVVIGPERLPKVARMAGNLLGRAQRYMAEVKSEVNRQVELDELKKMQQAATSAVKDVESSINQVTSEASSSLNDPEFSYDFDNNYAVREPKTNVRQGRDSWGVKKTAMPQWYKRNTGVKTKIQSGAARVKRFRRAVSQQKTPKSFF
;
A
#
# COMPACT_ATOMS: atom_id res chain seq x y z
N MET A 1 29.76 -10.72 6.90
CA MET A 1 28.59 -11.45 6.35
C MET A 1 27.44 -10.94 7.17
N ILE A 2 26.42 -10.33 6.56
CA ILE A 2 25.28 -9.84 7.30
C ILE A 2 24.52 -11.08 7.79
N ASP A 3 24.86 -11.56 8.98
CA ASP A 3 24.23 -12.71 9.62
C ASP A 3 22.88 -12.28 10.21
N LEU A 4 22.05 -11.64 9.39
CA LEU A 4 20.65 -11.32 9.68
C LEU A 4 19.84 -12.61 9.53
N GLY A 5 20.03 -13.52 10.47
CA GLY A 5 19.13 -14.65 10.63
C GLY A 5 17.71 -14.16 10.92
N VAL A 6 16.73 -15.00 10.58
CA VAL A 6 15.30 -14.76 10.89
C VAL A 6 15.12 -14.43 12.38
N SER A 7 15.92 -15.05 13.26
CA SER A 7 15.93 -14.79 14.70
C SER A 7 16.28 -13.35 15.08
N LYS A 8 17.32 -12.77 14.49
CA LYS A 8 17.75 -11.39 14.78
C LYS A 8 16.72 -10.36 14.29
N LEU A 9 16.11 -10.61 13.13
CA LEU A 9 15.01 -9.78 12.62
C LEU A 9 13.78 -9.84 13.54
N ALA A 10 13.44 -11.03 14.05
CA ALA A 10 12.35 -11.19 15.00
C ALA A 10 12.62 -10.41 16.30
N LEU A 11 13.84 -10.47 16.85
CA LEU A 11 14.21 -9.73 18.05
C LEU A 11 14.07 -8.20 17.86
N ILE A 12 14.56 -7.66 16.74
CA ILE A 12 14.41 -6.23 16.42
C ILE A 12 12.92 -5.86 16.30
N ALA A 13 12.10 -6.71 15.67
CA ALA A 13 10.67 -6.47 15.55
C ALA A 13 9.97 -6.44 16.92
N VAL A 14 10.36 -7.32 17.85
CA VAL A 14 9.86 -7.32 19.23
C VAL A 14 10.26 -6.04 19.96
N VAL A 15 11.53 -5.65 19.92
CA VAL A 15 12.01 -4.40 20.55
C VAL A 15 11.27 -3.19 19.98
N ALA A 16 11.08 -3.13 18.67
CA ALA A 16 10.32 -2.07 18.01
C ALA A 16 8.85 -2.04 18.48
N LEU A 17 8.21 -3.18 18.66
CA LEU A 17 6.84 -3.26 19.18
C LEU A 17 6.74 -2.73 20.61
N VAL A 18 7.71 -3.00 21.47
CA VAL A 18 7.71 -2.51 22.87
C VAL A 18 7.94 -1.00 22.93
N VAL A 19 8.93 -0.49 22.21
CA VAL A 19 9.35 0.93 22.30
C VAL A 19 8.35 1.86 21.60
N ILE A 20 7.93 1.52 20.38
CA ILE A 20 7.03 2.35 19.57
C ILE A 20 5.56 2.03 19.84
N GLY A 21 5.26 0.80 20.24
CA GLY A 21 3.91 0.28 20.39
C GLY A 21 3.36 -0.33 19.09
N PRO A 22 2.54 -1.40 19.19
CA PRO A 22 1.97 -2.10 18.04
C PRO A 22 1.05 -1.22 17.17
N GLU A 23 0.40 -0.22 17.77
CA GLU A 23 -0.51 0.69 17.06
C GLU A 23 0.23 1.68 16.15
N ARG A 24 1.47 2.02 16.50
CA ARG A 24 2.25 3.09 15.84
C ARG A 24 3.28 2.54 14.84
N LEU A 25 3.76 1.32 15.05
CA LEU A 25 4.67 0.63 14.13
C LEU A 25 4.19 0.61 12.67
N PRO A 26 2.93 0.27 12.33
CA PRO A 26 2.47 0.26 10.93
C PRO A 26 2.50 1.65 10.30
N LYS A 27 2.33 2.72 11.09
CA LYS A 27 2.45 4.10 10.59
C LYS A 27 3.90 4.44 10.27
N VAL A 28 4.84 4.10 11.16
CA VAL A 28 6.28 4.32 10.95
C VAL A 28 6.82 3.48 9.78
N ALA A 29 6.45 2.20 9.71
CA ALA A 29 6.85 1.32 8.61
C ALA A 29 6.39 1.85 7.24
N ARG A 30 5.16 2.38 7.16
CA ARG A 30 4.66 3.03 5.94
C ARG A 30 5.43 4.30 5.60
N MET A 31 5.76 5.12 6.58
CA MET A 31 6.55 6.34 6.36
C MET A 31 7.96 6.01 5.90
N ALA A 32 8.65 5.11 6.59
CA ALA A 32 9.99 4.64 6.24
C ALA A 32 9.98 3.99 4.85
N GLY A 33 9.01 3.12 4.56
CA GLY A 33 8.85 2.49 3.25
C GLY A 33 8.62 3.48 2.12
N ASN A 34 7.81 4.52 2.33
CA ASN A 34 7.61 5.57 1.32
C ASN A 34 8.88 6.39 1.07
N LEU A 35 9.66 6.67 2.11
CA LEU A 35 10.92 7.41 1.99
C LEU A 35 12.00 6.56 1.30
N LEU A 36 12.18 5.31 1.73
CA LEU A 36 13.11 4.37 1.11
C LEU A 36 12.73 4.08 -0.35
N GLY A 37 11.45 3.90 -0.65
CA GLY A 37 10.98 3.67 -2.01
C GLY A 37 11.21 4.89 -2.92
N ARG A 38 11.16 6.11 -2.38
CA ARG A 38 11.56 7.33 -3.12
C ARG A 38 13.06 7.39 -3.32
N ALA A 39 13.84 7.19 -2.26
CA ALA A 39 15.31 7.19 -2.32
C ALA A 39 15.83 6.17 -3.34
N GLN A 40 15.27 4.96 -3.35
CA GLN A 40 15.63 3.92 -4.33
C GLN A 40 15.38 4.36 -5.78
N ARG A 41 14.29 5.09 -6.05
CA ARG A 41 14.01 5.65 -7.38
C ARG A 41 15.01 6.74 -7.77
N TYR A 42 15.33 7.66 -6.87
CA TYR A 42 16.35 8.68 -7.10
C TYR A 42 17.72 8.05 -7.36
N MET A 43 18.09 7.03 -6.59
CA MET A 43 19.34 6.30 -6.80
C MET A 43 19.35 5.57 -8.15
N ALA A 44 18.22 5.04 -8.61
CA ALA A 44 18.12 4.42 -9.93
C ALA A 44 18.31 5.43 -11.06
N GLU A 45 17.72 6.63 -10.93
CA GLU A 45 17.85 7.71 -11.90
C GLU A 45 19.27 8.28 -11.94
N VAL A 46 19.85 8.58 -10.79
CA VAL A 46 21.25 9.03 -10.67
C VAL A 46 22.21 7.96 -11.18
N LYS A 47 21.98 6.69 -10.85
CA LYS A 47 22.79 5.59 -11.39
C LYS A 47 22.68 5.51 -12.90
N SER A 48 21.51 5.76 -13.50
CA SER A 48 21.35 5.75 -14.96
C SER A 48 22.04 6.92 -15.67
N GLU A 49 22.07 8.09 -15.04
CA GLU A 49 22.77 9.28 -15.56
C GLU A 49 24.29 9.16 -15.38
N VAL A 50 24.73 8.69 -14.21
CA VAL A 50 26.16 8.53 -13.86
C VAL A 50 26.79 7.36 -14.61
N ASN A 51 26.09 6.24 -14.81
CA ASN A 51 26.61 5.10 -15.59
C ASN A 51 26.73 5.44 -17.09
N ARG A 52 26.18 6.58 -17.53
CA ARG A 52 26.33 7.12 -18.88
C ARG A 52 27.51 8.10 -19.00
N GLN A 53 28.05 8.58 -17.87
CA GLN A 53 29.10 9.61 -17.82
C GLN A 53 30.40 9.16 -17.13
N VAL A 54 30.40 8.10 -16.30
CA VAL A 54 31.55 7.69 -15.47
C VAL A 54 32.09 6.32 -15.88
N GLU A 55 33.35 6.32 -16.30
CA GLU A 55 34.20 5.16 -16.56
C GLU A 55 34.44 4.36 -15.26
N LEU A 56 34.54 3.03 -15.36
CA LEU A 56 34.39 2.03 -14.28
C LEU A 56 35.30 2.15 -13.03
N ASP A 57 36.24 3.09 -12.98
CA ASP A 57 37.26 3.19 -11.92
C ASP A 57 36.83 3.97 -10.66
N GLU A 58 35.95 4.98 -10.77
CA GLU A 58 35.48 5.74 -9.60
C GLU A 58 34.42 4.99 -8.78
N LEU A 59 33.56 4.22 -9.46
CA LEU A 59 32.60 3.31 -8.84
C LEU A 59 33.29 2.26 -7.96
N LYS A 60 34.47 1.78 -8.39
CA LYS A 60 35.27 0.80 -7.66
C LYS A 60 35.86 1.39 -6.37
N LYS A 61 36.34 2.64 -6.43
CA LYS A 61 36.82 3.38 -5.25
C LYS A 61 35.70 3.69 -4.26
N MET A 62 34.54 4.14 -4.72
CA MET A 62 33.39 4.38 -3.86
C MET A 62 32.85 3.09 -3.22
N GLN A 63 32.80 2.00 -3.98
CA GLN A 63 32.39 0.70 -3.46
C GLN A 63 33.36 0.20 -2.39
N GLN A 64 34.67 0.32 -2.61
CA GLN A 64 35.69 -0.02 -1.60
C GLN A 64 35.55 0.84 -0.34
N ALA A 65 35.39 2.16 -0.48
CA ALA A 65 35.21 3.06 0.66
C ALA A 65 33.93 2.76 1.46
N ALA A 66 32.81 2.48 0.78
CA ALA A 66 31.56 2.08 1.42
C ALA A 66 31.69 0.71 2.10
N THR A 67 32.38 -0.25 1.48
CA THR A 67 32.63 -1.58 2.06
C THR A 67 33.47 -1.47 3.34
N SER A 68 34.50 -0.62 3.34
CA SER A 68 35.32 -0.36 4.53
C SER A 68 34.51 0.28 5.65
N ALA A 69 33.72 1.32 5.35
CA ALA A 69 32.89 1.99 6.35
C ALA A 69 31.84 1.04 6.97
N VAL A 70 31.24 0.17 6.17
CA VAL A 70 30.31 -0.86 6.68
C VAL A 70 31.03 -1.86 7.58
N LYS A 71 32.25 -2.26 7.23
CA LYS A 71 33.06 -3.20 8.03
C LYS A 71 33.46 -2.63 9.39
N ASP A 72 33.74 -1.32 9.45
CA ASP A 72 34.07 -0.62 10.70
C ASP A 72 32.84 -0.44 11.61
N VAL A 73 31.65 -0.32 11.01
CA VAL A 73 30.38 -0.32 11.76
C VAL A 73 30.05 -1.72 12.27
N GLU A 74 30.26 -2.77 11.47
CA GLU A 74 30.08 -4.16 11.91
C GLU A 74 30.97 -4.51 13.11
N SER A 75 32.24 -4.08 13.12
CA SER A 75 33.15 -4.34 14.24
C SER A 75 32.70 -3.64 15.53
N SER A 76 32.27 -2.39 15.42
CA SER A 76 31.75 -1.60 16.54
C SER A 76 30.47 -2.22 17.12
N ILE A 77 29.55 -2.69 16.26
CA ILE A 77 28.30 -3.34 16.68
C ILE A 77 28.58 -4.69 17.36
N ASN A 78 29.53 -5.48 16.87
CA ASN A 78 29.86 -6.77 17.47
C ASN A 78 30.44 -6.63 18.88
N GLN A 79 31.21 -5.56 19.12
CA GLN A 79 31.75 -5.26 20.45
C GLN A 79 30.63 -4.90 21.44
N VAL A 80 29.73 -4.00 21.05
CA VAL A 80 28.54 -3.64 21.84
C VAL A 80 27.62 -4.84 22.07
N THR A 81 27.47 -5.71 21.07
CA THR A 81 26.63 -6.92 21.18
C THR A 81 27.24 -7.93 22.16
N SER A 82 28.57 -8.05 22.21
CA SER A 82 29.29 -8.94 23.14
C SER A 82 29.20 -8.45 24.59
N GLU A 83 29.20 -7.13 24.79
CA GLU A 83 28.96 -6.51 26.09
C GLU A 83 27.49 -6.68 26.53
N ALA A 84 26.54 -6.53 25.60
CA ALA A 84 25.12 -6.72 25.87
C ALA A 84 24.75 -8.20 26.16
N SER A 85 25.34 -9.17 25.45
CA SER A 85 25.05 -10.60 25.66
C SER A 85 25.56 -11.10 27.01
N SER A 86 26.67 -10.54 27.50
CA SER A 86 27.21 -10.84 28.83
C SER A 86 26.27 -10.43 29.97
N SER A 87 25.39 -9.45 29.71
CA SER A 87 24.39 -8.95 30.67
C SER A 87 23.01 -9.64 30.60
N LEU A 88 22.77 -10.51 29.61
CA LEU A 88 21.46 -11.10 29.33
C LEU A 88 21.36 -12.62 29.59
N ASN A 89 22.38 -13.24 30.19
CA ASN A 89 22.46 -14.68 30.46
C ASN A 89 21.65 -15.16 31.70
N ASP A 90 20.56 -14.49 32.06
CA ASP A 90 19.55 -15.04 32.99
C ASP A 90 18.41 -15.68 32.18
N PRO A 91 18.31 -17.02 32.10
CA PRO A 91 17.31 -17.67 31.28
C PRO A 91 16.16 -18.19 32.16
N GLU A 92 15.07 -17.43 32.27
CA GLU A 92 13.77 -18.06 32.56
C GLU A 92 12.63 -17.32 31.87
N PHE A 93 12.34 -17.73 30.64
CA PHE A 93 11.06 -17.41 30.03
C PHE A 93 10.61 -18.56 29.13
N SER A 94 9.84 -19.49 29.68
CA SER A 94 9.11 -20.51 28.92
C SER A 94 7.82 -19.89 28.34
N TYR A 95 7.75 -19.75 27.02
CA TYR A 95 6.49 -19.46 26.33
C TYR A 95 5.82 -20.79 25.94
N ASP A 96 4.72 -21.14 26.61
CA ASP A 96 3.78 -22.12 26.09
C ASP A 96 3.00 -21.49 24.93
N PHE A 97 3.32 -21.93 23.71
CA PHE A 97 2.61 -21.53 22.50
C PHE A 97 1.45 -22.51 22.27
N ASP A 98 0.32 -22.23 22.93
CA ASP A 98 -0.91 -22.99 22.78
C ASP A 98 -1.48 -22.76 21.36
N ASN A 99 -1.25 -23.75 20.49
CA ASN A 99 -1.69 -23.75 19.09
C ASN A 99 -3.19 -24.05 19.01
N ASN A 100 -4.03 -23.05 19.28
CA ASN A 100 -5.44 -23.12 18.90
C ASN A 100 -5.73 -22.20 17.71
N TYR A 101 -5.31 -22.61 16.53
CA TYR A 101 -5.72 -22.01 15.27
C TYR A 101 -6.92 -22.77 14.71
N ALA A 102 -8.13 -22.38 15.14
CA ALA A 102 -9.32 -22.69 14.38
C ALA A 102 -9.23 -21.97 13.00
N VAL A 103 -9.11 -22.76 11.94
CA VAL A 103 -9.14 -22.30 10.55
C VAL A 103 -10.45 -21.52 10.32
N ARG A 104 -10.36 -20.19 10.25
CA ARG A 104 -11.49 -19.35 9.86
C ARG A 104 -11.65 -19.41 8.35
N GLU A 105 -12.64 -20.17 7.88
CA GLU A 105 -13.02 -20.17 6.46
C GLU A 105 -13.45 -18.75 6.01
N PRO A 106 -12.97 -18.27 4.85
CA PRO A 106 -13.40 -16.99 4.31
C PRO A 106 -14.84 -17.08 3.83
N LYS A 107 -15.73 -16.26 4.40
CA LYS A 107 -17.13 -16.14 3.97
C LYS A 107 -17.21 -15.65 2.52
N THR A 108 -17.57 -16.54 1.59
CA THR A 108 -17.84 -16.23 0.18
C THR A 108 -19.31 -15.91 -0.04
N ASN A 109 -19.78 -14.77 0.45
CA ASN A 109 -21.04 -14.19 -0.04
C ASN A 109 -20.90 -12.71 -0.35
N VAL A 110 -20.32 -12.48 -1.52
CA VAL A 110 -20.31 -11.22 -2.26
C VAL A 110 -21.74 -10.83 -2.60
N ARG A 111 -22.32 -9.90 -1.82
CA ARG A 111 -23.33 -8.98 -2.32
C ARG A 111 -22.65 -7.63 -2.53
N GLN A 112 -21.92 -7.50 -3.63
CA GLN A 112 -21.42 -6.19 -4.09
C GLN A 112 -22.60 -5.36 -4.60
N GLY A 113 -23.32 -4.76 -3.66
CA GLY A 113 -24.19 -3.62 -3.94
C GLY A 113 -23.34 -2.42 -4.39
N ARG A 114 -24.04 -1.37 -4.86
CA ARG A 114 -23.51 -0.12 -5.44
C ARG A 114 -22.51 0.66 -4.57
N ASP A 115 -22.15 0.14 -3.39
CA ASP A 115 -21.31 0.77 -2.38
C ASP A 115 -19.95 0.10 -2.17
N SER A 116 -19.57 -0.89 -3.00
CA SER A 116 -18.23 -1.48 -2.91
C SER A 116 -17.15 -0.44 -3.24
N TRP A 117 -16.11 -0.39 -2.40
CA TRP A 117 -15.04 0.62 -2.48
C TRP A 117 -14.31 0.64 -3.82
N GLY A 118 -14.23 -0.51 -4.51
CA GLY A 118 -13.68 -0.61 -5.87
C GLY A 118 -14.50 0.15 -6.91
N VAL A 119 -15.84 0.14 -6.81
CA VAL A 119 -16.74 0.86 -7.72
C VAL A 119 -16.66 2.38 -7.50
N LYS A 120 -16.32 2.82 -6.29
CA LYS A 120 -16.11 4.25 -5.98
C LYS A 120 -14.83 4.80 -6.64
N LYS A 121 -13.84 3.95 -6.94
CA LYS A 121 -12.56 4.37 -7.55
C LYS A 121 -12.61 4.56 -9.07
N THR A 122 -13.48 3.85 -9.77
CA THR A 122 -13.63 3.96 -11.23
C THR A 122 -14.58 5.09 -11.65
N ALA A 123 -15.19 5.79 -10.69
CA ALA A 123 -16.06 6.92 -10.97
C ALA A 123 -15.24 8.13 -11.46
N MET A 124 -15.37 8.47 -12.74
CA MET A 124 -14.78 9.69 -13.30
C MET A 124 -15.24 10.93 -12.52
N PRO A 125 -14.33 11.87 -12.17
CA PRO A 125 -14.64 13.10 -11.44
C PRO A 125 -15.73 13.95 -12.10
N GLN A 126 -16.52 14.66 -11.30
CA GLN A 126 -17.63 15.48 -11.81
C GLN A 126 -17.16 16.64 -12.69
N TRP A 127 -15.99 17.23 -12.41
CA TRP A 127 -15.41 18.28 -13.25
C TRP A 127 -15.11 17.78 -14.67
N TYR A 128 -14.61 16.54 -14.79
CA TYR A 128 -14.26 15.93 -16.07
C TYR A 128 -15.51 15.66 -16.92
N LYS A 129 -16.59 15.19 -16.30
CA LYS A 129 -17.88 14.95 -16.99
C LYS A 129 -18.55 16.24 -17.48
N ARG A 130 -18.37 17.36 -16.77
CA ARG A 130 -18.92 18.67 -17.17
C ARG A 130 -18.21 19.25 -18.39
N ASN A 131 -16.90 19.05 -18.50
CA ASN A 131 -16.10 19.59 -19.60
C ASN A 131 -16.21 18.74 -20.88
N THR A 132 -16.45 17.43 -20.75
CA THR A 132 -16.54 16.49 -21.89
C THR A 132 -17.93 16.38 -22.51
N GLY A 133 -18.91 17.16 -22.04
CA GLY A 133 -20.28 17.15 -22.58
C GLY A 133 -21.05 15.84 -22.35
N VAL A 134 -20.54 14.93 -21.54
CA VAL A 134 -21.16 13.62 -21.28
C VAL A 134 -22.42 13.82 -20.43
N LYS A 135 -23.58 13.39 -20.95
CA LYS A 135 -24.87 13.53 -20.26
C LYS A 135 -24.86 12.74 -18.95
N THR A 136 -24.91 13.47 -17.83
CA THR A 136 -24.84 12.89 -16.46
C THR A 136 -26.16 12.31 -15.96
N LYS A 137 -27.27 12.62 -16.62
CA LYS A 137 -28.62 12.17 -16.24
C LYS A 137 -29.17 11.19 -17.28
N ILE A 138 -29.41 9.95 -16.88
CA ILE A 138 -30.16 8.97 -17.67
C ILE A 138 -31.65 9.26 -17.47
N GLN A 139 -32.41 9.40 -18.56
CA GLN A 139 -33.87 9.50 -18.46
C GLN A 139 -34.42 8.15 -17.97
N SER A 140 -35.04 8.15 -16.79
CA SER A 140 -35.74 7.00 -16.23
C SER A 140 -36.76 6.44 -17.23
N GLY A 141 -37.03 5.13 -17.20
CA GLY A 141 -37.93 4.48 -18.16
C GLY A 141 -39.29 5.18 -18.28
N ALA A 142 -39.85 5.65 -17.17
CA ALA A 142 -41.07 6.45 -17.13
C ALA A 142 -40.97 7.79 -17.91
N ALA A 143 -39.82 8.47 -17.86
CA ALA A 143 -39.60 9.74 -18.57
C ALA A 143 -39.49 9.53 -20.09
N ARG A 144 -38.94 8.39 -20.54
CA ARG A 144 -38.95 8.00 -21.96
C ARG A 144 -40.38 7.76 -22.44
N VAL A 145 -41.16 7.02 -21.66
CA VAL A 145 -42.55 6.68 -21.99
C VAL A 145 -43.47 7.92 -22.01
N LYS A 146 -43.24 8.92 -21.16
CA LYS A 146 -44.01 10.17 -21.15
C LYS A 146 -43.98 10.93 -22.48
N ARG A 147 -42.91 10.81 -23.27
CA ARG A 147 -42.81 11.43 -24.60
C ARG A 147 -43.75 10.79 -25.61
N PHE A 148 -43.97 9.48 -25.52
CA PHE A 148 -44.82 8.73 -26.45
C PHE A 148 -46.29 8.65 -26.01
N ARG A 149 -46.61 8.87 -24.72
CA ARG A 149 -47.99 8.83 -24.21
C ARG A 149 -48.83 10.09 -24.48
N ARG A 150 -48.24 11.18 -24.99
CA ARG A 150 -49.00 12.42 -25.27
C ARG A 150 -49.88 12.34 -26.53
N ALA A 151 -49.63 11.41 -27.45
CA ALA A 151 -50.40 11.31 -28.68
C ALA A 151 -51.80 10.67 -28.48
N VAL A 152 -51.95 9.75 -27.52
CA VAL A 152 -53.21 9.00 -27.32
C VAL A 152 -54.25 9.79 -26.51
N SER A 153 -53.81 10.65 -25.58
CA SER A 153 -54.73 11.43 -24.71
C SER A 153 -55.27 12.72 -25.33
N GLN A 154 -54.80 13.10 -26.53
CA GLN A 154 -55.20 14.32 -27.25
C GLN A 154 -56.07 14.01 -28.48
N GLN A 155 -56.43 12.75 -28.74
CA GLN A 155 -57.44 12.41 -29.73
C GLN A 155 -58.81 12.87 -29.20
N LYS A 156 -59.16 14.11 -29.56
CA LYS A 156 -60.52 14.64 -29.49
C LYS A 156 -61.41 13.64 -30.22
N THR A 157 -62.34 13.00 -29.51
CA THR A 157 -63.37 12.19 -30.15
C THR A 157 -64.09 13.08 -31.17
N PRO A 158 -64.28 12.66 -32.43
CA PRO A 158 -65.09 13.43 -33.35
C PRO A 158 -66.48 13.58 -32.74
N LYS A 159 -66.95 14.83 -32.57
CA LYS A 159 -68.32 15.11 -32.17
C LYS A 159 -69.22 14.53 -33.27
N SER A 160 -69.86 13.40 -32.98
CA SER A 160 -70.96 12.89 -33.78
C SER A 160 -72.08 13.94 -33.74
N PHE A 161 -72.36 14.54 -34.89
CA PHE A 161 -73.57 15.33 -35.11
C PHE A 161 -74.51 14.44 -35.93
N PHE A 162 -75.61 14.06 -35.29
CA PHE A 162 -76.74 13.30 -35.81
C PHE A 162 -76.50 11.80 -36.10
#